data_AF-A0A9E1ILX7-F1
#
_entry.id   AF-A0A9E1ILX7-F1
#
_cell.length_a   1.000
_cell.length_b   1.000
_cell.length_c   1.000
_cell.angle_alpha   90.00
_cell.angle_beta   90.00
_cell.angle_gamma   90.00
#
_symmetry.space_group_name_H-M   'P 1'
#
loop_
_entity.id
_entity.type
_entity.pdbx_description
1 polymer ?
#
loop_
_entity_poly.entity_id
_entity_poly.type
_entity_poly.pdbx_seq_one_letter_code
_entity_poly.pdbx_strand_id
1 'polypeptide(L)'
;MRWPQHRLVLGGLLLPLFACELPFWRHDRLDLGYRLALMGPVFAAPILAIVVGEFPLAEQRRGFRASLLAGAALVGLSPFGFDQSLNPPYEKYESLIDKIPRPLPKLVIAHQGLNFLYDHVTGEEAMAWAPEEELNREDVWRIVWGVRRGEWMMLNARPKPLYLESEYWWVREDVWEQLVTEADDELKVFIADWRNPDQIRPRSVKDTR
;
A
#
# COMPACT_ATOMS: atom_id res chain seq x y z
N MET A 1 -24.27 -4.78 44.18
CA MET A 1 -25.06 -5.34 43.06
C MET A 1 -24.95 -4.40 41.84
N ARG A 2 -23.81 -4.42 41.12
CA ARG A 2 -23.51 -3.54 39.95
C ARG A 2 -23.55 -4.28 38.59
N TRP A 3 -23.76 -5.58 38.62
CA TRP A 3 -23.76 -6.50 37.48
C TRP A 3 -24.59 -6.11 36.24
N PRO A 4 -25.81 -5.55 36.34
CA PRO A 4 -26.58 -5.23 35.13
C PRO A 4 -25.98 -4.07 34.31
N GLN A 5 -25.27 -3.12 34.95
CA GLN A 5 -24.64 -2.01 34.24
C GLN A 5 -23.39 -2.46 33.47
N HIS A 6 -22.62 -3.39 34.02
CA HIS A 6 -21.39 -3.89 33.40
C HIS A 6 -21.68 -4.75 32.17
N ARG A 7 -22.81 -5.48 32.15
CA ARG A 7 -23.26 -6.24 30.97
C ARG A 7 -23.57 -5.35 29.77
N LEU A 8 -24.15 -4.17 30.01
CA LEU A 8 -24.44 -3.20 28.95
C LEU A 8 -23.15 -2.60 28.39
N VAL A 9 -22.18 -2.29 29.24
CA VAL A 9 -20.86 -1.77 28.82
C VAL A 9 -20.05 -2.84 28.06
N LEU A 10 -20.01 -4.08 28.58
CA LEU A 10 -19.36 -5.20 27.90
C LEU A 10 -20.02 -5.50 26.55
N GLY A 11 -21.35 -5.51 26.50
CA GLY A 11 -22.09 -5.63 25.24
C GLY A 11 -21.74 -4.51 24.26
N GLY A 12 -21.69 -3.26 24.74
CA GLY A 12 -21.31 -2.10 23.92
C GLY A 12 -19.87 -2.08 23.41
N LEU A 13 -18.95 -2.82 24.05
CA LEU A 13 -17.56 -2.97 23.61
C LEU A 13 -17.35 -4.20 22.71
N LEU A 14 -18.05 -5.30 22.99
CA LEU A 14 -17.91 -6.55 22.24
C LEU A 14 -18.63 -6.53 20.89
N LEU A 15 -19.78 -5.84 20.78
CA LEU A 15 -20.53 -5.73 19.52
C LEU A 15 -19.74 -5.02 18.41
N PRO A 16 -19.11 -3.86 18.66
CA PRO A 16 -18.27 -3.19 17.67
C PRO A 16 -17.03 -4.00 17.32
N LEU A 17 -16.36 -4.61 18.31
CA LEU A 17 -15.21 -5.49 18.06
C LEU A 17 -15.62 -6.64 17.13
N PHE A 18 -16.71 -7.34 17.44
CA PHE A 18 -17.22 -8.42 16.60
C PHE A 18 -17.59 -7.91 15.20
N ALA A 19 -18.26 -6.77 15.09
CA ALA A 19 -18.63 -6.18 13.81
C ALA A 19 -17.41 -5.77 12.95
N CYS A 20 -16.33 -5.28 13.56
CA CYS A 20 -15.08 -4.94 12.89
C CYS A 20 -14.29 -6.16 12.38
N GLU A 21 -14.47 -7.32 13.03
CA GLU A 21 -13.80 -8.58 12.66
C GLU A 21 -14.63 -9.49 11.75
N LEU A 22 -15.86 -9.11 11.39
CA LEU A 22 -16.70 -9.91 10.51
C LEU A 22 -16.07 -10.05 9.10
N PRO A 23 -16.20 -11.23 8.47
CA PRO A 23 -15.60 -11.49 7.16
C PRO A 23 -16.28 -10.74 6.00
N PHE A 24 -17.32 -9.93 6.25
CA PHE A 24 -18.03 -9.14 5.23
C PHE A 24 -17.23 -7.94 4.74
N TRP A 25 -16.21 -7.53 5.48
CA TRP A 25 -15.33 -6.44 5.07
C TRP A 25 -14.31 -6.95 4.06
N ARG A 26 -14.37 -6.38 2.86
CA ARG A 26 -13.43 -6.50 1.74
C ARG A 26 -11.98 -6.79 2.17
N HIS A 27 -11.43 -7.91 1.69
CA HIS A 27 -10.07 -8.41 2.02
C HIS A 27 -8.95 -7.61 1.31
N ASP A 28 -9.33 -6.73 0.39
CA ASP A 28 -8.47 -5.99 -0.52
C ASP A 28 -7.80 -4.75 0.09
N ARG A 29 -8.21 -4.28 1.28
CA ARG A 29 -7.64 -3.04 1.86
C ARG A 29 -7.21 -3.12 3.32
N LEU A 30 -7.73 -4.08 4.08
CA LEU A 30 -7.40 -4.28 5.50
C LEU A 30 -7.52 -5.76 5.77
N ASP A 31 -6.39 -6.46 5.80
CA ASP A 31 -6.32 -7.87 6.16
C ASP A 31 -6.94 -8.08 7.56
N LEU A 32 -7.62 -9.21 7.77
CA LEU A 32 -8.18 -9.60 9.07
C LEU A 32 -7.09 -9.57 10.16
N GLY A 33 -5.86 -9.98 9.82
CA GLY A 33 -4.71 -9.88 10.72
C GLY A 33 -4.39 -8.45 11.13
N TYR A 34 -4.49 -7.49 10.21
CA TYR A 34 -4.28 -6.06 10.50
C TYR A 34 -5.39 -5.49 11.39
N ARG A 35 -6.65 -5.86 11.13
CA ARG A 35 -7.79 -5.41 11.95
C ARG A 35 -7.69 -5.94 13.39
N LEU A 36 -7.38 -7.24 13.55
CA LEU A 36 -7.14 -7.84 14.86
C LEU A 36 -5.98 -7.17 15.60
N ALA A 37 -4.88 -6.86 14.90
CA ALA A 37 -3.73 -6.19 15.50
C ALA A 37 -4.06 -4.75 15.96
N LEU A 38 -4.88 -4.02 15.20
CA LEU A 38 -5.22 -2.63 15.48
C LEU A 38 -6.36 -2.49 16.51
N MET A 39 -7.44 -3.26 16.33
CA MET A 39 -8.66 -3.18 17.14
C MET A 39 -8.55 -4.03 18.41
N GLY A 40 -7.83 -5.14 18.37
CA GLY A 40 -7.65 -6.03 19.51
C GLY A 40 -7.23 -5.28 20.78
N PRO A 41 -6.15 -4.49 20.78
CA PRO A 41 -5.71 -3.74 21.96
C PRO A 41 -6.72 -2.68 22.44
N VAL A 42 -7.34 -1.95 21.49
CA VAL A 42 -8.28 -0.85 21.78
C VAL A 42 -9.51 -1.36 22.54
N PHE A 43 -10.03 -2.53 22.17
CA PHE A 43 -11.18 -3.14 22.83
C PHE A 43 -10.78 -4.06 23.99
N ALA A 44 -9.64 -4.73 23.94
CA ALA A 44 -9.18 -5.62 25.01
C ALA A 44 -8.84 -4.86 26.30
N ALA A 45 -8.22 -3.68 26.21
CA ALA A 45 -7.83 -2.89 27.38
C ALA A 45 -9.01 -2.46 28.29
N PRO A 46 -10.10 -1.85 27.79
CA PRO A 46 -11.25 -1.49 28.62
C PRO A 46 -12.02 -2.71 29.14
N ILE A 47 -12.12 -3.78 28.34
CA ILE A 47 -12.72 -5.05 28.80
C ILE A 47 -11.92 -5.62 29.97
N LEU A 48 -10.59 -5.63 29.86
CA LEU A 48 -9.69 -6.04 30.93
C LEU A 48 -9.82 -5.17 32.18
N ALA A 49 -9.91 -3.84 32.04
CA ALA A 49 -10.06 -2.94 33.16
C ALA A 49 -11.38 -3.16 33.93
N ILE A 50 -12.49 -3.38 33.21
CA ILE A 50 -13.81 -3.66 33.80
C ILE A 50 -13.80 -5.00 34.51
N VAL A 51 -13.25 -6.04 33.89
CA VAL A 51 -13.17 -7.39 34.46
C VAL A 51 -12.28 -7.38 35.71
N VAL A 52 -11.06 -6.82 35.64
CA VAL A 52 -10.13 -6.79 36.77
C VAL A 52 -10.73 -6.02 37.96
N GLY A 53 -11.52 -4.97 37.75
CA GLY A 53 -12.15 -4.21 38.84
C GLY A 53 -13.21 -4.94 39.67
N GLU A 54 -13.76 -6.07 39.19
CA GLU A 54 -14.87 -6.77 39.85
C GLU A 54 -14.46 -8.02 40.65
N PHE A 55 -13.27 -8.57 40.42
CA PHE A 55 -12.84 -9.81 41.05
C PHE A 55 -11.90 -9.59 42.25
N PRO A 56 -11.86 -10.50 43.24
CA PRO A 56 -10.84 -10.50 44.29
C PRO A 56 -9.42 -10.54 43.71
N LEU A 57 -8.44 -9.95 44.39
CA LEU A 57 -7.04 -9.81 43.92
C LEU A 57 -6.41 -11.13 43.42
N ALA A 58 -6.76 -12.27 44.03
CA ALA A 58 -6.27 -13.59 43.63
C ALA A 58 -6.85 -14.06 42.28
N GLU A 59 -8.10 -13.74 42.01
CA GLU A 59 -8.79 -14.03 40.74
C GLU A 59 -8.40 -13.03 39.65
N GLN A 60 -8.14 -11.77 40.00
CA GLN A 60 -7.56 -10.77 39.09
C GLN A 60 -6.24 -11.24 38.48
N ARG A 61 -5.34 -11.82 39.28
CA ARG A 61 -4.05 -12.35 38.79
C ARG A 61 -4.24 -13.51 37.81
N ARG A 62 -5.26 -14.36 38.01
CA ARG A 62 -5.60 -15.44 37.07
C ARG A 62 -6.20 -14.89 35.78
N GLY A 63 -7.14 -13.94 35.89
CA GLY A 63 -7.75 -13.26 34.74
C GLY A 63 -6.72 -12.52 33.89
N PHE A 64 -5.82 -11.76 34.52
CA PHE A 64 -4.74 -11.07 33.82
C PHE A 64 -3.81 -12.03 33.05
N ARG A 65 -3.41 -13.15 33.68
CA ARG A 65 -2.62 -14.19 33.00
C ARG A 65 -3.37 -14.82 31.83
N ALA A 66 -4.66 -15.13 32.00
CA ALA A 66 -5.47 -15.70 30.93
C ALA A 66 -5.62 -14.73 29.75
N SER A 67 -5.81 -13.44 30.01
CA SER A 67 -5.88 -12.41 28.97
C SER A 67 -4.53 -12.17 28.29
N LEU A 68 -3.42 -12.23 29.02
CA LEU A 68 -2.09 -12.13 28.43
C LEU A 68 -1.78 -13.32 27.53
N LEU A 69 -2.18 -14.53 27.93
CA LEU A 69 -2.10 -15.74 27.10
C LEU A 69 -3.01 -15.65 25.87
N ALA A 70 -4.24 -15.16 26.02
CA ALA A 70 -5.16 -14.97 24.89
C ALA A 70 -4.63 -13.91 23.91
N GLY A 71 -4.09 -12.80 24.41
CA GLY A 71 -3.45 -11.77 23.59
C GLY A 71 -2.23 -12.31 22.84
N ALA A 72 -1.36 -13.06 23.52
CA ALA A 72 -0.23 -13.72 22.89
C ALA A 72 -0.66 -14.75 21.83
N ALA A 73 -1.73 -15.51 22.08
CA ALA A 73 -2.29 -16.44 21.10
C ALA A 73 -2.87 -15.71 19.89
N LEU A 74 -3.58 -14.59 20.08
CA LEU A 74 -4.11 -13.78 18.98
C LEU A 74 -2.99 -13.16 18.13
N VAL A 75 -1.92 -12.67 18.75
CA VAL A 75 -0.72 -12.19 18.02
C VAL A 75 -0.06 -13.33 17.26
N GLY A 76 0.05 -14.52 17.86
CA GLY A 76 0.59 -15.70 17.17
C GLY A 76 -0.30 -16.21 16.02
N LEU A 77 -1.60 -15.91 16.05
CA LEU A 77 -2.56 -16.26 15.00
C LEU A 77 -2.68 -15.20 13.90
N SER A 78 -2.18 -13.98 14.11
CA SER A 78 -2.29 -12.90 13.13
C SER A 78 -1.69 -13.21 11.75
N PRO A 79 -0.60 -14.01 11.61
CA PRO A 79 -0.08 -14.36 10.30
C PRO A 79 -0.97 -15.32 9.49
N PHE A 80 -1.91 -16.04 10.14
CA PHE A 80 -2.74 -17.03 9.46
C PHE A 80 -3.80 -16.43 8.52
N GLY A 81 -4.04 -15.11 8.59
CA GLY A 81 -4.87 -14.38 7.63
C GLY A 81 -4.09 -13.79 6.46
N PHE A 82 -2.76 -13.76 6.56
CA PHE A 82 -1.90 -13.07 5.61
C PHE A 82 -1.57 -13.95 4.41
N ASP A 83 -2.17 -13.63 3.25
CA ASP A 83 -1.82 -14.27 1.99
C ASP A 83 -0.52 -13.65 1.45
N GLN A 84 0.58 -14.40 1.58
CA GLN A 84 1.88 -13.98 1.06
C GLN A 84 1.90 -13.78 -0.45
N SER A 85 0.97 -14.38 -1.20
CA SER A 85 0.86 -14.17 -2.65
C SER A 85 0.39 -12.76 -3.02
N LEU A 86 -0.18 -12.02 -2.06
CA LEU A 86 -0.57 -10.61 -2.21
C LEU A 86 0.59 -9.65 -1.97
N ASN A 87 1.77 -10.14 -1.55
CA ASN A 87 2.95 -9.30 -1.45
C ASN A 87 3.28 -8.74 -2.84
N PRO A 88 3.52 -7.43 -2.96
CA PRO A 88 4.11 -6.89 -4.17
C PRO A 88 5.42 -7.63 -4.49
N PRO A 89 5.72 -7.89 -5.77
CA PRO A 89 6.91 -8.64 -6.19
C PRO A 89 8.17 -7.78 -6.05
N TYR A 90 8.60 -7.50 -4.81
CA TYR A 90 9.68 -6.56 -4.51
C TYR A 90 11.02 -6.96 -5.11
N GLU A 91 11.36 -8.25 -5.14
CA GLU A 91 12.60 -8.73 -5.80
C GLU A 91 12.66 -8.32 -7.29
N LYS A 92 11.51 -8.39 -7.96
CA LYS A 92 11.39 -7.93 -9.36
C LYS A 92 11.49 -6.41 -9.46
N TYR A 93 10.96 -5.68 -8.49
CA TYR A 93 11.06 -4.22 -8.48
C TYR A 93 12.51 -3.75 -8.24
N GLU A 94 13.25 -4.42 -7.35
CA GLU A 94 14.68 -4.17 -7.16
C GLU A 94 15.46 -4.43 -8.46
N SER A 95 15.19 -5.53 -9.16
CA SER A 95 15.86 -5.81 -10.44
C SER A 95 15.58 -4.78 -11.53
N LEU A 96 14.40 -4.16 -11.52
CA LEU A 96 14.07 -3.03 -12.41
C LEU A 96 14.88 -1.79 -12.04
N ILE A 97 14.96 -1.46 -10.75
CA ILE A 97 15.67 -0.27 -10.23
C ILE A 97 17.17 -0.36 -10.52
N ASP A 98 17.78 -1.53 -10.37
CA ASP A 98 19.21 -1.77 -10.62
C ASP A 98 19.61 -1.50 -12.08
N LYS A 99 18.67 -1.63 -13.02
CA LYS A 99 18.89 -1.38 -14.45
C LYS A 99 18.74 0.08 -14.84
N ILE A 100 18.28 0.95 -13.94
CA ILE A 100 18.12 2.37 -14.21
C ILE A 100 19.51 3.04 -14.35
N PRO A 101 19.76 3.78 -15.45
CA PRO A 101 21.05 4.42 -15.67
C PRO A 101 21.33 5.50 -14.62
N ARG A 102 22.61 5.69 -14.30
CA ARG A 102 23.09 6.70 -13.34
C ARG A 102 23.65 7.92 -14.09
N PRO A 103 23.55 9.15 -13.55
CA PRO A 103 22.92 9.49 -12.27
C PRO A 103 21.39 9.34 -12.31
N LEU A 104 20.80 9.09 -11.15
CA LEU A 104 19.35 9.04 -11.04
C LEU A 104 18.76 10.44 -11.22
N PRO A 105 17.58 10.56 -11.85
CA PRO A 105 16.84 11.82 -11.87
C PRO A 105 16.28 12.13 -10.49
N LYS A 106 16.00 13.41 -10.25
CA LYS A 106 15.42 13.88 -8.98
C LYS A 106 14.00 13.38 -8.73
N LEU A 107 13.26 13.09 -9.80
CA LEU A 107 11.87 12.66 -9.71
C LEU A 107 11.56 11.57 -10.73
N VAL A 108 10.96 10.48 -10.23
CA VAL A 108 10.49 9.36 -11.03
C VAL A 108 8.98 9.18 -10.88
N ILE A 109 8.31 8.80 -11.96
CA ILE A 109 6.92 8.36 -11.95
C ILE A 109 6.91 6.84 -12.04
N ALA A 110 6.30 6.18 -11.05
CA ALA A 110 6.16 4.73 -11.01
C ALA A 110 4.85 4.38 -10.31
N HIS A 111 4.25 3.22 -10.62
CA HIS A 111 3.01 2.82 -9.96
C HIS A 111 3.16 2.62 -8.46
N GLN A 112 2.02 2.59 -7.78
CA GLN A 112 1.95 2.39 -6.34
C GLN A 112 2.66 1.09 -5.94
N GLY A 113 3.56 1.18 -4.96
CA GLY A 113 4.40 0.07 -4.50
C GLY A 113 5.82 0.15 -5.06
N LEU A 114 5.98 0.32 -6.38
CA LEU A 114 7.30 0.52 -6.99
C LEU A 114 7.88 1.89 -6.63
N ASN A 115 7.04 2.93 -6.59
CA ASN A 115 7.46 4.26 -6.16
C ASN A 115 8.00 4.25 -4.71
N PHE A 116 7.30 3.60 -3.79
CA PHE A 116 7.74 3.50 -2.39
C PHE A 116 9.06 2.73 -2.24
N LEU A 117 9.21 1.63 -3.00
CA LEU A 117 10.46 0.90 -3.00
C LEU A 117 11.60 1.76 -3.55
N TYR A 118 11.39 2.42 -4.70
CA TYR A 118 12.37 3.32 -5.31
C TYR A 118 12.88 4.36 -4.32
N ASP A 119 11.97 5.08 -3.64
CA ASP A 119 12.32 6.06 -2.60
C ASP A 119 13.18 5.44 -1.51
N HIS A 120 12.79 4.24 -1.05
CA HIS A 120 13.45 3.55 0.04
C HIS A 120 14.88 3.11 -0.30
N VAL A 121 15.08 2.46 -1.46
CA VAL A 121 16.41 1.94 -1.84
C VAL A 121 17.33 2.97 -2.47
N THR A 122 16.78 3.97 -3.17
CA THR A 122 17.62 4.95 -3.89
C THR A 122 17.84 6.25 -3.12
N GLY A 123 16.90 6.63 -2.24
CA GLY A 123 16.89 7.93 -1.57
C GLY A 123 16.45 9.10 -2.48
N GLU A 124 16.17 8.86 -3.75
CA GLU A 124 15.62 9.83 -4.69
C GLU A 124 14.09 9.76 -4.72
N GLU A 125 13.43 10.81 -5.20
CA GLU A 125 11.98 10.90 -5.13
C GLU A 125 11.28 10.14 -6.27
N ALA A 126 10.20 9.43 -5.94
CA ALA A 126 9.25 8.85 -6.86
C ALA A 126 7.79 9.09 -6.45
N MET A 127 6.92 9.22 -7.44
CA MET A 127 5.49 9.43 -7.25
C MET A 127 4.63 8.49 -8.09
N ALA A 128 3.48 8.13 -7.56
CA ALA A 128 2.46 7.33 -8.24
C ALA A 128 1.34 8.19 -8.84
N TRP A 129 1.73 9.32 -9.43
CA TRP A 129 0.82 10.29 -10.04
C TRP A 129 1.39 10.77 -11.37
N ALA A 130 0.50 11.20 -12.27
CA ALA A 130 0.87 11.94 -13.46
C ALA A 130 1.58 13.26 -13.09
N PRO A 131 2.45 13.77 -13.99
CA PRO A 131 3.21 14.97 -13.71
C PRO A 131 2.31 16.19 -13.57
N GLU A 132 2.57 17.00 -12.55
CA GLU A 132 1.90 18.29 -12.35
C GLU A 132 2.31 19.28 -13.45
N GLU A 133 1.47 20.27 -13.79
CA GLU A 133 1.73 21.21 -14.89
C GLU A 133 3.03 22.02 -14.67
N GLU A 134 3.41 22.25 -13.42
CA GLU A 134 4.57 23.03 -13.04
C GLU A 134 5.91 22.29 -13.22
N LEU A 135 5.88 20.96 -13.44
CA LEU A 135 7.08 20.14 -13.59
C LEU A 135 7.63 20.20 -15.02
N ASN A 136 8.95 20.37 -15.13
CA ASN A 136 9.62 20.23 -16.41
C ASN A 136 9.68 18.75 -16.84
N ARG A 137 9.04 18.41 -17.97
CA ARG A 137 8.97 17.04 -18.49
C ARG A 137 10.34 16.44 -18.83
N GLU A 138 11.33 17.28 -19.12
CA GLU A 138 12.68 16.82 -19.42
C GLU A 138 13.48 16.39 -18.18
N ASP A 139 13.06 16.80 -16.99
CA ASP A 139 13.71 16.46 -15.73
C ASP A 139 13.03 15.28 -15.01
N VAL A 140 11.88 14.84 -15.52
CA VAL A 140 11.06 13.76 -14.95
C VAL A 140 11.18 12.51 -15.82
N TRP A 141 11.35 11.37 -15.15
CA TRP A 141 11.40 10.07 -15.81
C TRP A 141 10.31 9.17 -15.27
N ARG A 142 9.97 8.12 -16.03
CA ARG A 142 8.87 7.20 -15.74
C ARG A 142 9.28 5.76 -15.98
N ILE A 143 8.84 4.89 -15.08
CA ILE A 143 8.82 3.45 -15.29
C ILE A 143 7.44 3.08 -15.85
N VAL A 144 7.40 2.79 -17.16
CA VAL A 144 6.19 2.46 -17.92
C VAL A 144 6.03 0.95 -18.04
N TRP A 145 4.81 0.44 -18.01
CA TRP A 145 4.50 -0.97 -18.22
C TRP A 145 3.65 -1.21 -19.47
N GLY A 146 3.87 -2.36 -20.13
CA GLY A 146 2.93 -2.96 -21.09
C GLY A 146 3.04 -2.45 -22.53
N VAL A 147 3.90 -1.46 -22.79
CA VAL A 147 4.13 -0.96 -24.15
C VAL A 147 5.07 -1.89 -24.90
N ARG A 148 4.65 -2.34 -26.09
CA ARG A 148 5.44 -3.24 -26.93
C ARG A 148 6.64 -2.50 -27.53
N ARG A 149 7.73 -3.23 -27.78
CA ARG A 149 8.95 -2.67 -28.40
C ARG A 149 8.71 -1.98 -29.75
N GLY A 150 7.74 -2.49 -30.53
CA GLY A 150 7.38 -1.91 -31.84
C GLY A 150 6.87 -0.47 -31.72
N GLU A 151 6.04 -0.19 -30.72
CA GLU A 151 5.48 1.15 -30.47
C GLU A 151 6.60 2.19 -30.24
N TRP A 152 7.59 1.82 -29.43
CA TRP A 152 8.74 2.68 -29.16
C TRP A 152 9.66 2.89 -30.37
N MET A 153 9.65 2.00 -31.36
CA MET A 153 10.45 2.18 -32.57
C MET A 153 9.78 3.13 -33.57
N MET A 154 8.44 3.24 -33.52
CA MET A 154 7.68 4.16 -34.37
C MET A 154 7.84 5.61 -33.88
N LEU A 155 7.87 5.80 -32.56
CA LEU A 155 8.26 7.06 -31.95
C LEU A 155 9.76 7.29 -32.20
N ASN A 156 10.14 8.20 -33.10
CA ASN A 156 11.55 8.60 -33.30
C ASN A 156 12.05 9.46 -32.12
N ALA A 157 11.90 8.95 -30.90
CA ALA A 157 12.05 9.64 -29.64
C ALA A 157 13.51 9.92 -29.28
N ARG A 158 13.72 11.04 -28.57
CA ARG A 158 15.00 11.40 -27.96
C ARG A 158 14.75 11.97 -26.56
N PRO A 159 15.33 11.38 -25.50
CA PRO A 159 16.18 10.18 -25.49
C PRO A 159 15.40 8.91 -25.87
N LYS A 160 16.13 7.85 -26.25
CA LYS A 160 15.50 6.56 -26.58
C LYS A 160 14.99 5.89 -25.30
N PRO A 161 13.75 5.33 -25.30
CA PRO A 161 13.26 4.44 -24.26
C PRO A 161 14.24 3.29 -24.00
N LEU A 162 14.51 3.01 -22.72
CA LEU A 162 15.36 1.90 -22.30
C LEU A 162 14.48 0.76 -21.79
N TYR A 163 14.66 -0.43 -22.33
CA TYR A 163 13.98 -1.62 -21.82
C TYR A 163 14.61 -2.04 -20.48
N LEU A 164 13.80 -2.22 -19.44
CA LEU A 164 14.25 -2.71 -18.14
C LEU A 164 14.08 -4.23 -18.06
N GLU A 165 12.83 -4.71 -18.01
CA GLU A 165 12.47 -6.13 -17.95
C GLU A 165 10.96 -6.32 -17.99
N SER A 166 10.45 -7.50 -18.35
CA SER A 166 9.06 -7.90 -18.07
C SER A 166 8.01 -6.83 -18.50
N GLU A 167 8.20 -6.27 -19.69
CA GLU A 167 7.38 -5.20 -20.28
C GLU A 167 7.51 -3.81 -19.63
N TYR A 168 8.47 -3.65 -18.72
CA TYR A 168 8.84 -2.36 -18.16
C TYR A 168 9.87 -1.63 -19.01
N TRP A 169 9.65 -0.33 -19.13
CA TRP A 169 10.49 0.60 -19.85
C TRP A 169 10.82 1.81 -18.98
N TRP A 170 12.03 2.30 -19.12
CA TRP A 170 12.51 3.55 -18.56
C TRP A 170 12.47 4.63 -19.63
N VAL A 171 11.66 5.66 -19.39
CA VAL A 171 11.28 6.65 -20.40
C VAL A 171 11.25 8.03 -19.77
N ARG A 172 11.66 9.06 -20.52
CA ARG A 172 11.52 10.44 -20.07
C ARG A 172 10.07 10.89 -20.27
N GLU A 173 9.56 11.77 -19.41
CA GLU A 173 8.12 12.05 -19.39
C GLU A 173 7.61 12.69 -20.69
N ASP A 174 8.39 13.55 -21.34
CA ASP A 174 8.04 14.13 -22.64
C ASP A 174 7.90 13.08 -23.75
N VAL A 175 8.76 12.05 -23.74
CA VAL A 175 8.69 10.92 -24.67
C VAL A 175 7.47 10.04 -24.37
N TRP A 176 7.10 9.88 -23.10
CA TRP A 176 5.87 9.20 -22.72
C TRP A 176 4.64 9.97 -23.21
N GLU A 177 4.55 11.28 -22.96
CA GLU A 177 3.43 12.12 -23.42
C GLU A 177 3.30 12.13 -24.94
N GLN A 178 4.43 12.11 -25.67
CA GLN A 178 4.44 11.93 -27.12
C GLN A 178 3.80 10.59 -27.52
N LEU A 179 4.18 9.48 -26.87
CA LEU A 179 3.58 8.16 -27.14
C LEU A 179 2.08 8.18 -26.88
N VAL A 180 1.64 8.76 -25.76
CA VAL A 180 0.20 8.84 -25.42
C VAL A 180 -0.58 9.63 -26.48
N THR A 181 0.02 10.68 -27.04
CA THR A 181 -0.61 11.52 -28.07
C THR A 181 -0.73 10.79 -29.41
N GLU A 182 0.28 10.00 -29.78
CA GLU A 182 0.33 9.27 -31.04
C GLU A 182 -0.34 7.88 -30.97
N ALA A 183 -0.78 7.45 -29.78
CA ALA A 183 -1.33 6.13 -29.55
C ALA A 183 -2.65 5.88 -30.29
N ASP A 184 -2.72 4.73 -30.97
CA ASP A 184 -3.97 4.20 -31.50
C ASP A 184 -4.86 3.61 -30.40
N ASP A 185 -6.05 3.16 -30.77
CA ASP A 185 -7.03 2.67 -29.80
C ASP A 185 -6.61 1.33 -29.16
N GLU A 186 -5.77 0.51 -29.81
CA GLU A 186 -5.23 -0.71 -29.20
C GLU A 186 -4.20 -0.34 -28.13
N LEU A 187 -3.26 0.55 -28.43
CA LEU A 187 -2.21 0.99 -27.52
C LEU A 187 -2.77 1.74 -26.31
N LYS A 188 -3.83 2.54 -26.48
CA LYS A 188 -4.50 3.23 -25.37
C LYS A 188 -4.97 2.29 -24.26
N VAL A 189 -5.37 1.05 -24.60
CA VAL A 189 -5.77 0.06 -23.60
C VAL A 189 -4.61 -0.31 -22.68
N PHE A 190 -3.40 -0.46 -23.23
CA PHE A 190 -2.20 -0.76 -22.45
C PHE A 190 -1.71 0.46 -21.66
N ILE A 191 -1.82 1.66 -22.24
CA ILE A 191 -1.48 2.92 -21.57
C ILE A 191 -2.36 3.16 -20.35
N ALA A 192 -3.65 2.82 -20.42
CA ALA A 192 -4.60 2.99 -19.33
C ALA A 192 -4.47 1.94 -18.20
N ASP A 193 -3.48 1.05 -18.24
CA ASP A 193 -3.21 0.12 -17.16
C ASP A 193 -2.83 0.86 -15.87
N TRP A 194 -3.32 0.38 -14.72
CA TRP A 194 -3.05 1.00 -13.42
C TRP A 194 -1.55 1.12 -13.07
N ARG A 195 -0.69 0.32 -13.73
CA ARG A 195 0.78 0.41 -13.61
C ARG A 195 1.37 1.65 -14.29
N ASN A 196 0.58 2.39 -15.05
CA ASN A 196 0.96 3.64 -15.69
C ASN A 196 0.15 4.78 -15.07
N PRO A 197 0.65 5.46 -14.02
CA PRO A 197 -0.10 6.51 -13.34
C PRO A 197 -0.51 7.65 -14.27
N ASP A 198 -1.81 7.89 -14.39
CA ASP A 198 -2.41 8.89 -15.29
C ASP A 198 -3.16 10.01 -14.54
N GLN A 199 -3.45 9.80 -13.26
CA GLN A 199 -4.15 10.78 -12.43
C GLN A 199 -3.19 11.81 -11.83
N ILE A 200 -3.61 13.08 -11.82
CA ILE A 200 -2.89 14.14 -11.13
C ILE A 200 -3.10 13.99 -9.61
N ARG A 201 -2.04 14.25 -8.84
CA ARG A 201 -2.09 14.23 -7.38
C ARG A 201 -3.19 15.15 -6.83
N PRO A 202 -4.09 14.67 -5.96
CA PRO A 202 -5.09 15.49 -5.31
C PRO A 202 -4.46 16.60 -4.44
N ARG A 203 -5.09 17.77 -4.38
CA ARG A 203 -4.61 18.91 -3.58
C ARG A 203 -4.36 18.57 -2.12
N SER A 204 -5.20 17.73 -1.51
CA SER A 204 -5.05 17.29 -0.11
C SER A 204 -3.73 16.57 0.18
N VAL A 205 -3.09 15.99 -0.83
CA VAL A 205 -1.80 15.27 -0.73
C VAL A 205 -0.62 16.20 -1.08
N LYS A 206 -0.87 17.33 -1.75
CA LYS A 206 0.18 18.32 -2.08
C LYS A 206 0.66 19.08 -0.84
N ASP A 207 -0.27 19.43 0.07
CA ASP A 207 0.00 20.32 1.22
C ASP A 207 0.71 19.64 2.41
N THR A 208 1.17 18.39 2.27
CA THR A 208 1.70 17.57 3.39
C THR A 208 3.22 17.43 3.41
N ARG A 209 3.96 18.26 2.66
CA ARG A 209 5.43 18.25 2.66
C ARG A 209 6.04 19.52 3.24
#